data_AF-A0A0A0HFA1-F1
#
_entry.id   AF-A0A0A0HFA1-F1
#
_cell.length_a   1.000
_cell.length_b   1.000
_cell.length_c   1.000
_cell.angle_alpha   90.00
_cell.angle_beta   90.00
_cell.angle_gamma   90.00
#
_symmetry.space_group_name_H-M   'P 1'
#
loop_
_entity.id
_entity.type
_entity.pdbx_description
1 polymer ?
#
loop_
_entity_poly.entity_id
_entity_poly.type
_entity_poly.pdbx_seq_one_letter_code
_entity_poly.pdbx_strand_id
1 'polypeptide(L)'
;MPAPVSSIRNLGPASDAGFARAGIHDADSLRAMGADAAYEALLRNGTSPHFIGYYALVMGLQGRPWNDCQGAEKTALRARFDAIKARVAGEGDAPDAAIEAILNQIGTGLRR
;
A
#
# COMPACT_ATOMS: atom_id res chain seq x y z
N MET A 1 0.28 27.16 1.18
CA MET A 1 0.12 25.93 0.36
C MET A 1 0.28 24.74 1.29
N PRO A 2 -0.56 23.71 1.19
CA PRO A 2 -0.38 22.50 2.01
C PRO A 2 0.95 21.82 1.64
N ALA A 3 1.62 21.25 2.63
CA ALA A 3 2.89 20.58 2.38
C ALA A 3 2.65 19.29 1.56
N PRO A 4 3.45 19.01 0.52
CA PRO A 4 3.30 17.80 -0.27
C PRO A 4 3.57 16.56 0.59
N VAL A 5 3.09 15.40 0.16
CA VAL A 5 3.31 14.13 0.87
C VAL A 5 4.81 13.83 1.04
N SER A 6 5.62 14.17 0.05
CA SER A 6 7.09 14.06 0.08
C SER A 6 7.78 14.91 1.14
N SER A 7 7.08 15.83 1.80
CA SER A 7 7.60 16.52 2.99
C SER A 7 7.69 15.61 4.22
N ILE A 8 6.98 14.47 4.22
CA ILE A 8 7.10 13.46 5.25
C ILE A 8 8.42 12.71 5.04
N ARG A 9 9.17 12.51 6.13
CA ARG A 9 10.45 11.79 6.10
C ARG A 9 10.29 10.43 5.40
N ASN A 10 11.32 10.04 4.64
CA ASN A 10 11.39 8.81 3.84
C ASN A 10 10.48 8.78 2.59
N LEU A 11 9.61 9.77 2.39
CA LEU A 11 8.80 9.89 1.18
C LEU A 11 9.46 10.83 0.18
N GLY A 12 9.24 10.59 -1.10
CA GLY A 12 9.80 11.39 -2.19
C GLY A 12 8.76 11.67 -3.28
N PRO A 13 9.15 12.30 -4.40
CA PRO A 13 8.21 12.68 -5.46
C PRO A 13 7.39 11.51 -6.04
N ALA A 14 7.94 10.29 -6.02
CA ALA A 14 7.20 9.08 -6.41
C ALA A 14 6.02 8.78 -5.46
N SER A 15 6.18 9.09 -4.16
CA SER A 15 5.10 9.01 -3.18
C SER A 15 4.02 10.04 -3.47
N ASP A 16 4.37 11.28 -3.80
CA ASP A 16 3.39 12.31 -4.18
C ASP A 16 2.49 11.83 -5.31
N ALA A 17 3.08 11.34 -6.42
CA ALA A 17 2.32 10.83 -7.55
C ALA A 17 1.47 9.61 -7.19
N GLY A 18 2.00 8.70 -6.36
CA GLY A 18 1.28 7.52 -5.89
C GLY A 18 0.06 7.86 -5.05
N PHE A 19 0.24 8.72 -4.04
CA PHE A 19 -0.81 9.14 -3.13
C PHE A 19 -1.83 10.07 -3.80
N ALA A 20 -1.41 10.94 -4.73
CA ALA A 20 -2.32 11.77 -5.49
C ALA A 20 -3.29 10.94 -6.35
N ARG A 21 -2.84 9.83 -6.94
CA ARG A 21 -3.74 8.86 -7.62
C ARG A 21 -4.74 8.22 -6.67
N ALA A 22 -4.38 8.08 -5.40
CA ALA A 22 -5.25 7.59 -4.34
C ALA A 22 -6.10 8.69 -3.67
N GLY A 23 -6.11 9.91 -4.20
CA GLY A 23 -6.88 11.05 -3.67
C GLY A 23 -6.28 11.71 -2.42
N ILE A 24 -5.01 11.43 -2.10
CA ILE A 24 -4.30 11.99 -0.95
C ILE A 24 -3.27 12.98 -1.45
N HIS A 25 -3.54 14.27 -1.30
CA HIS A 25 -2.79 15.34 -1.98
C HIS A 25 -1.79 16.08 -1.10
N ASP A 26 -1.83 15.89 0.22
CA ASP A 26 -0.99 16.61 1.15
C ASP A 26 -0.60 15.78 2.39
N ALA A 27 0.45 16.24 3.07
CA ALA A 27 1.02 15.56 4.23
C ALA A 27 0.09 15.50 5.44
N ASP A 28 -0.76 16.52 5.64
CA ASP A 28 -1.64 16.57 6.82
C ASP A 28 -2.82 15.62 6.66
N SER A 29 -3.40 15.54 5.46
CA SER A 29 -4.37 14.52 5.07
C SER A 29 -3.81 13.11 5.25
N LEU A 30 -2.56 12.87 4.85
CA LEU A 30 -1.91 11.58 5.03
C LEU A 30 -1.65 11.25 6.51
N ARG A 31 -1.24 12.23 7.33
CA ARG A 31 -1.08 12.06 8.79
C ARG A 31 -2.40 11.74 9.48
N ALA A 32 -3.47 12.45 9.10
CA ALA A 32 -4.80 12.24 9.65
C ALA A 32 -5.35 10.84 9.30
N MET A 33 -5.07 10.35 8.09
CA MET A 33 -5.47 9.02 7.65
C MET A 33 -4.65 7.90 8.31
N GLY A 34 -3.36 8.13 8.55
CA GLY A 34 -2.44 7.13 9.11
C GLY A 34 -1.88 6.16 8.05
N ALA A 35 -0.80 5.47 8.41
CA ALA A 35 -0.03 4.66 7.45
C ALA A 35 -0.83 3.51 6.82
N ASP A 36 -1.55 2.73 7.63
CA ASP A 36 -2.20 1.50 7.18
C ASP A 36 -3.31 1.81 6.15
N ALA A 37 -4.18 2.78 6.46
CA ALA A 37 -5.26 3.21 5.57
C ALA A 37 -4.74 3.94 4.32
N ALA A 38 -3.73 4.80 4.47
CA ALA A 38 -3.13 5.49 3.32
C ALA A 38 -2.42 4.51 2.37
N TYR A 39 -1.72 3.52 2.92
CA TYR A 39 -1.04 2.50 2.11
C TYR A 39 -2.04 1.56 1.42
N GLU A 40 -3.12 1.18 2.09
CA GLU A 40 -4.22 0.45 1.48
C GLU A 40 -4.85 1.19 0.31
N ALA A 41 -5.11 2.51 0.45
CA ALA A 41 -5.60 3.34 -0.63
C ALA A 41 -4.63 3.36 -1.83
N LEU A 42 -3.32 3.42 -1.56
CA LEU A 42 -2.26 3.30 -2.57
C LEU A 42 -2.34 1.98 -3.36
N LEU A 43 -2.53 0.85 -2.65
CA LEU A 43 -2.63 -0.47 -3.27
C LEU A 43 -3.92 -0.60 -4.10
N ARG A 44 -5.07 -0.15 -3.57
CA ARG A 44 -6.34 -0.14 -4.31
C ARG A 44 -6.27 0.67 -5.61
N ASN A 45 -5.41 1.69 -5.66
CA ASN A 45 -5.19 2.53 -6.84
C ASN A 45 -3.99 2.06 -7.69
N GLY A 46 -3.69 0.76 -7.69
CA GLY A 46 -2.79 0.12 -8.64
C GLY A 46 -1.30 0.25 -8.33
N THR A 47 -0.93 0.60 -7.10
CA THR A 47 0.47 0.52 -6.68
C THR A 47 0.84 -0.90 -6.29
N SER A 48 1.92 -1.43 -6.85
CA SER A 48 2.40 -2.77 -6.50
C SER A 48 2.79 -2.86 -5.01
N PRO A 49 2.39 -3.91 -4.28
CA PRO A 49 2.73 -4.05 -2.87
C PRO A 49 4.24 -4.14 -2.63
N HIS A 50 4.78 -3.24 -1.81
CA HIS A 50 6.20 -3.18 -1.49
C HIS A 50 6.43 -2.91 -0.01
N PHE A 51 6.89 -3.93 0.73
CA PHE A 51 7.01 -3.86 2.18
C PHE A 51 7.92 -2.74 2.68
N ILE A 52 9.04 -2.49 1.99
CA ILE A 52 9.94 -1.39 2.36
C ILE A 52 9.25 -0.05 2.21
N GLY A 53 8.43 0.13 1.17
CA GLY A 53 7.65 1.35 1.00
C GLY A 53 6.63 1.54 2.12
N TYR A 54 5.97 0.45 2.55
CA TYR A 54 5.00 0.48 3.64
C TYR A 54 5.65 0.90 4.97
N TYR A 55 6.70 0.23 5.42
CA TYR A 55 7.27 0.59 6.72
C TYR A 55 8.06 1.91 6.66
N ALA A 56 8.58 2.32 5.50
CA ALA A 56 9.18 3.65 5.33
C ALA A 56 8.15 4.77 5.56
N LEU A 57 6.91 4.59 5.10
CA LEU A 57 5.77 5.47 5.42
C LEU A 57 5.50 5.48 6.93
N VAL A 58 5.41 4.32 7.57
CA VAL A 58 5.17 4.22 9.02
C VAL A 58 6.25 4.96 9.81
N MET A 59 7.53 4.71 9.51
CA MET A 59 8.65 5.40 10.15
C MET A 59 8.62 6.90 9.85
N GLY A 60 8.24 7.28 8.63
CA GLY A 60 8.11 8.66 8.18
C GLY A 60 7.10 9.45 9.01
N LEU A 61 5.93 8.86 9.29
CA LEU A 61 4.90 9.48 10.14
C LEU A 61 5.35 9.64 11.59
N GLN A 62 6.25 8.79 12.06
CA GLN A 62 6.87 8.88 13.39
C GLN A 62 8.07 9.83 13.43
N GLY A 63 8.49 10.39 12.28
CA GLY A 63 9.67 11.24 12.17
C GLY A 63 11.01 10.47 12.23
N ARG A 64 11.00 9.14 12.11
CA ARG A 64 12.17 8.25 12.21
C ARG A 64 12.73 7.89 10.82
N PRO A 65 14.06 7.65 10.69
CA PRO A 65 14.60 7.14 9.44
C PRO A 65 14.12 5.69 9.22
N TRP A 66 13.89 5.31 7.96
CA TRP A 66 13.29 4.01 7.64
C TRP A 66 14.09 2.80 8.15
N ASN A 67 15.41 2.93 8.25
CA ASN A 67 16.34 1.87 8.69
C ASN A 67 16.32 1.61 10.21
N ASP A 68 15.58 2.42 10.97
CA ASP A 68 15.37 2.24 12.41
C ASP A 68 14.33 1.14 12.73
N CYS A 69 13.55 0.71 11.72
CA CYS A 69 12.60 -0.39 11.85
C CYS A 69 13.33 -1.75 11.97
N GLN A 70 13.38 -2.31 13.18
CA GLN A 70 14.16 -3.51 13.51
C GLN A 70 13.41 -4.50 14.41
N GLY A 71 13.93 -5.73 14.49
CA GLY A 71 13.48 -6.76 15.43
C GLY A 71 11.96 -7.00 15.41
N ALA A 72 11.35 -6.97 16.59
CA ALA A 72 9.93 -7.23 16.78
C ALA A 72 9.02 -6.23 16.05
N GLU A 73 9.42 -4.96 15.93
CA GLU A 73 8.65 -3.93 15.22
C GLU A 73 8.52 -4.29 13.74
N LYS A 74 9.63 -4.68 13.11
CA LYS A 74 9.63 -5.12 11.70
C LYS A 74 8.73 -6.33 11.47
N THR A 75 8.74 -7.30 12.40
CA THR A 75 7.85 -8.47 12.34
C THR A 75 6.38 -8.07 12.48
N ALA A 76 6.05 -7.16 13.40
CA ALA A 76 4.69 -6.67 13.57
C ALA A 76 4.20 -5.90 12.32
N LEU A 77 5.06 -5.08 11.72
CA LEU A 77 4.74 -4.38 10.48
C LEU A 77 4.57 -5.32 9.29
N ARG A 78 5.33 -6.43 9.24
CA ARG A 78 5.13 -7.47 8.23
C ARG A 78 3.72 -8.05 8.31
N ALA A 79 3.27 -8.42 9.50
CA ALA A 79 1.93 -8.96 9.71
C ALA A 79 0.84 -7.96 9.28
N ARG A 80 0.99 -6.67 9.63
CA ARG A 80 0.04 -5.62 9.19
C ARG A 80 0.03 -5.45 7.67
N PHE A 81 1.19 -5.41 7.04
CA PHE A 81 1.32 -5.32 5.58
C PHE A 81 0.65 -6.50 4.87
N ASP A 82 0.86 -7.73 5.36
CA ASP A 82 0.25 -8.91 4.76
C ASP A 82 -1.29 -8.89 4.94
N ALA A 83 -1.78 -8.39 6.07
CA ALA A 83 -3.21 -8.17 6.28
C ALA A 83 -3.79 -7.09 5.34
N ILE A 84 -3.08 -5.98 5.10
CA ILE A 84 -3.48 -4.96 4.12
C ILE A 84 -3.57 -5.58 2.72
N LYS A 85 -2.54 -6.32 2.30
CA LYS A 85 -2.55 -7.02 1.01
C LYS A 85 -3.73 -7.97 0.87
N ALA A 86 -4.00 -8.77 1.90
CA ALA A 86 -5.10 -9.73 1.87
C ALA A 86 -6.46 -9.04 1.72
N ARG A 87 -6.68 -7.90 2.38
CA ARG A 87 -7.92 -7.12 2.25
C ARG A 87 -8.08 -6.55 0.84
N VAL A 88 -7.02 -5.95 0.29
CA VAL A 88 -7.04 -5.41 -1.08
C VAL A 88 -7.25 -6.52 -2.12
N ALA A 89 -6.64 -7.69 -1.92
CA ALA A 89 -6.84 -8.83 -2.82
C ALA A 89 -8.23 -9.45 -2.69
N GLY A 90 -8.83 -9.48 -1.50
CA GLY A 90 -10.16 -10.05 -1.26
C GLY A 90 -11.32 -9.17 -1.73
N GLU A 91 -11.10 -7.86 -1.87
CA GLU A 91 -12.07 -6.91 -2.43
C GLU A 91 -11.97 -6.78 -3.96
N GLY A 92 -10.88 -7.28 -4.53
CA GLY A 92 -10.76 -7.43 -5.97
C GLY A 92 -11.64 -8.58 -6.43
N ASP A 93 -12.81 -8.25 -6.99
CA ASP A 93 -13.35 -9.02 -8.12
C ASP A 93 -12.30 -8.89 -9.23
N ALA A 94 -11.26 -9.72 -9.15
CA ALA A 94 -10.11 -9.59 -10.01
C ALA A 94 -10.59 -9.81 -11.45
N PRO A 95 -10.16 -8.99 -12.42
CA PRO A 95 -10.31 -9.34 -13.83
C PRO A 95 -9.83 -10.78 -14.07
N ASP A 96 -8.79 -11.20 -13.35
CA ASP A 96 -8.29 -12.57 -13.32
C ASP A 96 -9.29 -13.59 -12.77
N ALA A 97 -10.16 -13.26 -11.82
CA ALA A 97 -11.19 -14.20 -11.34
C ALA A 97 -12.31 -14.38 -12.36
N ALA A 98 -12.74 -13.32 -13.05
CA ALA A 98 -13.70 -13.39 -14.14
C ALA A 98 -13.11 -14.07 -15.39
N ILE A 99 -11.86 -13.72 -15.74
CA ILE A 99 -11.11 -14.37 -16.81
C ILE A 99 -10.86 -15.84 -16.48
N GLU A 100 -10.45 -16.18 -15.25
CA GLU A 100 -10.31 -17.58 -14.82
C GLU A 100 -11.64 -18.31 -14.78
N ALA A 101 -12.76 -17.65 -14.42
CA ALA A 101 -14.08 -18.27 -14.52
C ALA A 101 -14.43 -18.60 -15.98
N ILE A 102 -14.14 -17.70 -16.92
CA ILE A 102 -14.31 -17.92 -18.37
C ILE A 102 -13.35 -19.03 -18.85
N LEU A 103 -12.09 -19.01 -18.45
CA LEU A 103 -11.09 -20.02 -18.81
C LEU A 103 -11.47 -21.40 -18.26
N ASN A 104 -12.03 -21.48 -17.05
CA ASN A 104 -12.57 -22.72 -16.48
C ASN A 104 -13.79 -23.23 -17.27
N GLN A 105 -14.68 -22.35 -17.72
CA GLN A 105 -15.83 -22.74 -18.55
C GLN A 105 -15.41 -23.34 -19.90
N ILE A 106 -14.30 -22.88 -20.49
CA ILE A 106 -13.75 -23.44 -21.75
C ILE A 106 -12.70 -24.55 -21.53
N GLY A 107 -12.48 -24.97 -20.27
CA GLY A 107 -11.60 -26.08 -19.91
C GLY A 107 -10.09 -25.79 -19.92
N THR A 108 -9.70 -24.51 -19.98
CA THR A 108 -8.30 -24.06 -20.04
C THR A 108 -7.85 -23.29 -18.79
N GLY A 109 -8.69 -23.20 -17.76
CA GLY A 109 -8.33 -22.56 -16.48
C GLY A 109 -7.23 -23.32 -15.72
N LEU A 110 -6.66 -22.67 -14.71
CA LEU A 110 -5.58 -23.24 -13.90
C LEU A 110 -5.97 -24.61 -13.31
N ARG A 111 -5.35 -25.67 -13.80
CA ARG A 111 -5.50 -27.03 -13.28
C ARG A 111 -4.80 -27.12 -11.92
N ARG A 112 -5.58 -27.27 -10.87
CA ARG A 112 -5.15 -27.50 -9.49
C ARG A 112 -5.69 -28.83 -9.00
#